data_AF-A0A352S014-F1
#
_entry.id   AF-A0A352S014-F1
#
_cell.length_a   1.000
_cell.length_b   1.000
_cell.length_c   1.000
_cell.angle_alpha   90.00
_cell.angle_beta   90.00
_cell.angle_gamma   90.00
#
_symmetry.space_group_name_H-M   'P 1'
#
loop_
_entity.id
_entity.type
_entity.pdbx_description
1 polymer ?
#
loop_
_entity_poly.entity_id
_entity_poly.type
_entity_poly.pdbx_seq_one_letter_code
_entity_poly.pdbx_strand_id
1 'polypeptide(L)' 'RGASRYISDSFRDCFELECRAMKRVRDEMGLTNVEIMIPFVRTVGEAKQVVE' A
#
# COMPACT_ATOMS: atom_id res chain seq x y z
N ARG A 1 -5.06 -3.10 11.62
CA ARG A 1 -3.89 -3.82 11.04
C ARG A 1 -4.24 -4.22 9.60
N GLY A 2 -3.28 -4.36 8.70
CA GLY A 2 -3.55 -4.55 7.26
C GLY A 2 -4.30 -3.37 6.65
N ALA A 3 -5.16 -3.63 5.66
CA ALA A 3 -5.91 -2.63 4.90
C ALA A 3 -6.54 -1.52 5.77
N SER A 4 -7.32 -1.89 6.79
CA SER A 4 -7.92 -0.94 7.76
C SER A 4 -6.94 0.03 8.43
N ARG A 5 -5.66 -0.37 8.61
CA ARG A 5 -4.64 0.52 9.19
C ARG A 5 -4.13 1.51 8.14
N TYR A 6 -3.96 1.06 6.90
CA TYR A 6 -3.44 1.89 5.81
C TYR A 6 -4.39 3.04 5.46
N ILE A 7 -5.70 2.84 5.60
CA ILE A 7 -6.73 3.86 5.35
C ILE A 7 -6.99 4.79 6.55
N SER A 8 -6.46 4.47 7.73
CA SER A 8 -6.66 5.25 8.96
C SER A 8 -5.90 6.57 8.90
N ASP A 9 -6.55 7.69 9.21
CA ASP A 9 -5.93 9.02 9.12
C ASP A 9 -4.66 9.15 9.98
N SER A 10 -4.62 8.48 11.14
CA SER A 10 -3.45 8.46 12.03
C SER A 10 -2.25 7.67 11.50
N PHE A 11 -2.40 6.89 10.43
CA PHE A 11 -1.35 5.99 9.92
C PHE A 11 -1.19 6.04 8.40
N ARG A 12 -2.00 6.84 7.70
CA ARG A 12 -1.95 7.00 6.25
C ARG A 12 -0.57 7.46 5.77
N ASP A 13 0.04 8.44 6.47
CA ASP A 13 1.37 8.95 6.15
C ASP A 13 2.45 7.86 6.19
N CYS A 14 2.35 6.92 7.14
CA CYS A 14 3.28 5.78 7.21
C CYS A 14 3.13 4.85 6.00
N PHE A 15 1.89 4.59 5.56
CA PHE A 15 1.64 3.77 4.37
C PHE A 15 2.11 4.47 3.09
N GLU A 16 2.01 5.79 3.01
CA GLU A 16 2.53 6.56 1.89
C GLU A 16 4.06 6.40 1.76
N LEU A 17 4.78 6.39 2.88
CA LEU A 17 6.23 6.14 2.87
C LEU A 17 6.58 4.75 2.34
N GLU A 18 5.81 3.71 2.71
CA GLU A 18 5.97 2.37 2.16
C GLU A 18 5.73 2.36 0.64
N CYS A 19 4.68 3.03 0.16
CA CYS A 19 4.37 3.15 -1.27
C CYS A 19 5.50 3.85 -2.05
N ARG A 20 6.08 4.92 -1.49
CA ARG A 20 7.23 5.64 -2.10
C ARG A 20 8.46 4.73 -2.21
N ALA A 21 8.75 3.93 -1.18
CA ALA A 21 9.84 2.97 -1.23
C ALA A 21 9.61 1.90 -2.31
N MET A 22 8.39 1.36 -2.41
CA MET A 22 8.06 0.39 -3.45
C MET A 22 8.14 0.98 -4.86
N LYS A 23 7.70 2.23 -5.04
CA LYS A 23 7.82 2.95 -6.31
C LYS A 23 9.28 3.08 -6.73
N ARG A 24 10.16 3.46 -5.81
CA ARG A 24 11.61 3.54 -6.07
C ARG A 24 12.19 2.19 -6.51
N VAL A 25 11.82 1.11 -5.84
CA VAL A 25 12.28 -0.25 -6.18
C VAL A 25 11.86 -0.64 -7.60
N ARG A 26 10.63 -0.31 -8.01
CA ARG A 26 10.12 -0.70 -9.33
C ARG A 26 10.61 0.23 -10.44
N ASP A 27 10.53 1.54 -10.23
CA ASP A 27 10.73 2.56 -11.27
C ASP A 27 12.20 2.99 -11.38
N GLU A 28 12.90 3.17 -10.26
CA GLU A 28 14.31 3.64 -10.28
C GLU A 28 15.29 2.47 -10.33
N MET A 29 15.04 1.40 -9.57
CA MET A 29 15.93 0.22 -9.54
C MET A 29 15.60 -0.80 -10.65
N GLY A 30 14.48 -0.64 -11.36
CA GLY A 30 14.08 -1.48 -12.49
C GLY A 30 13.57 -2.88 -12.11
N LEU A 31 13.25 -3.13 -10.83
CA LEU A 31 12.76 -4.43 -10.36
C LEU A 31 11.26 -4.57 -10.61
N THR A 32 10.89 -4.72 -11.88
CA THR A 32 9.49 -4.75 -12.34
C THR A 32 8.73 -6.01 -11.92
N ASN A 33 9.45 -7.08 -11.53
CA ASN A 33 8.90 -8.34 -11.04
C ASN A 33 8.37 -8.26 -9.59
N VAL A 34 8.48 -7.10 -8.94
CA VAL A 34 8.01 -6.90 -7.57
C VAL A 34 6.53 -6.54 -7.58
N GLU A 35 5.71 -7.33 -6.89
CA GLU A 35 4.28 -7.12 -6.69
C GLU A 35 3.97 -6.69 -5.26
N ILE A 36 2.96 -5.84 -5.08
CA ILE A 36 2.51 -5.35 -3.78
C ILE A 36 1.27 -6.14 -3.35
N MET A 37 1.38 -6.88 -2.24
CA MET A 37 0.27 -7.57 -1.62
C MET A 37 -0.29 -6.74 -0.46
N ILE A 38 -1.60 -6.48 -0.46
CA ILE A 38 -2.29 -5.83 0.67
C ILE A 38 -2.86 -6.91 1.60
N PRO A 39 -2.36 -7.05 2.84
CA PRO A 39 -2.84 -8.06 3.77
C PRO A 39 -4.10 -7.62 4.54
N PHE A 40 -4.89 -8.59 5.00
CA PHE A 40 -6.06 -8.39 5.88
C PHE A 40 -7.09 -7.36 5.34
N VAL A 41 -7.44 -7.47 4.05
CA VAL A 41 -8.59 -6.78 3.47
C VAL A 41 -9.86 -7.51 3.92
N ARG A 42 -10.72 -6.84 4.70
CA ARG A 42 -11.92 -7.46 5.29
C ARG A 42 -13.17 -7.26 4.44
N THR A 43 -13.22 -6.16 3.70
CA THR A 43 -14.36 -5.82 2.85
C THR A 43 -13.87 -5.27 1.51
N VAL A 44 -14.73 -5.33 0.48
CA VAL A 44 -14.44 -4.71 -0.82
C VAL A 44 -14.31 -3.19 -0.71
N GLY A 45 -15.00 -2.57 0.25
CA GLY A 45 -14.87 -1.13 0.53
C GLY A 45 -13.46 -0.76 1.03
N GLU A 46 -12.88 -1.56 1.93
CA GLU A 46 -11.49 -1.38 2.36
C GLU A 46 -10.52 -1.57 1.19
N ALA A 47 -10.78 -2.55 0.30
CA ALA A 47 -9.94 -2.77 -0.88
C ALA A 47 -9.92 -1.52 -1.77
N LYS A 48 -11.09 -0.95 -2.05
CA LYS A 48 -11.24 0.25 -2.87
C LYS A 48 -10.49 1.44 -2.28
N GLN A 49 -10.63 1.67 -0.97
CA GLN A 49 -9.98 2.78 -0.26
C GLN A 49 -8.45 2.68 -0.17
N VAL A 50 -7.86 1.49 -0.32
CA VAL A 50 -6.39 1.32 -0.32
C VAL A 50 -5.79 1.54 -1.72
N VAL A 51 -6.57 1.33 -2.78
CA VAL A 51 -6.11 1.38 -4.17
C VAL A 51 -6.34 2.75 -4.81
N GLU A 52 -7.39 3.47 -4.39
CA GLU A 52 -7.70 4.85 -4.82
C GLU A 52 -6.89 5.90 -4.05
#